data_AF-A0A926BGD5-F1
#
_entry.id   AF-A0A926BGD5-F1
#
_cell.length_a   1.000
_cell.length_b   1.000
_cell.length_c   1.000
_cell.angle_alpha   90.00
_cell.angle_beta   90.00
_cell.angle_gamma   90.00
#
_symmetry.space_group_name_H-M   'P 1'
#
loop_
_entity.id
_entity.type
_entity.pdbx_description
1 polymer ?
#
loop_
_entity_poly.entity_id
_entity_poly.type
_entity_poly.pdbx_seq_one_letter_code
_entity_poly.pdbx_strand_id
1 'polypeptide(L)'
;MPDALKKLVLIDGNSLLYRGFFAMRALTTSAGQHTNAVYSFTMMLLTLLQDQKPDVILCAWDMGKTFRHAEYAEYKGTRKTTPPELTEQAPLARELVQAFRIPTVTAPGFEADDIIGTLAKQGEETGYEVIIVSGDLDALQLVTSHVRVMTTVKGVTDTVIYDEAKVEERYGLKPDQLADYRALKGDTSDNIPGVPGVGEKTAATLLQEYGTAENVFANAASIKPPRIQAAIAANEAQITLSKRLAVIVRDVPLPDVDLPALDAERVEPDWQAVRDLFERLEFRTLVRRLPKTDQPDNVVKTVDDLLDADDYDPFATDAGGIESKPVAVRELVAANWQTVEAGDDASVQTMMDAVRRANRVGVHLDVTEGGVLDAKLRGVALATGGGDVFYVEVGEALPAPSEGREGAKAEQVGSPPSLPQGSLFDEPDHAPIPSLAPPSPSEGEGAGGRAILKTIHEDPKIRKVCHDQKTDAGILLCHRIAL
;
A
#
# COMPACT_ATOMS: atom_id res chain seq x y z
N MET A 1 29.40 22.66 12.74
CA MET A 1 28.92 21.62 11.82
C MET A 1 29.00 22.24 10.43
N PRO A 2 29.57 21.61 9.40
CA PRO A 2 29.24 22.06 8.05
C PRO A 2 27.71 22.03 7.93
N ASP A 3 27.10 23.12 7.48
CA ASP A 3 25.64 23.19 7.31
C ASP A 3 25.21 21.99 6.45
N ALA A 4 24.22 21.24 6.94
CA ALA A 4 23.66 20.14 6.18
C ALA A 4 23.14 20.71 4.85
N LEU A 5 23.49 20.07 3.73
CA LEU A 5 23.02 20.51 2.41
C LEU A 5 21.49 20.51 2.40
N LYS A 6 20.90 21.59 1.85
CA LYS A 6 19.47 21.72 1.71
C LYS A 6 18.93 20.64 0.77
N LYS A 7 17.70 20.19 1.00
CA LYS A 7 17.09 19.09 0.26
C LYS A 7 16.00 19.59 -0.68
N LEU A 8 16.15 19.24 -1.95
CA LEU A 8 15.15 19.43 -3.00
C LEU A 8 14.46 18.10 -3.30
N VAL A 9 13.13 18.05 -3.24
CA VAL A 9 12.32 16.89 -3.62
C VAL A 9 11.55 17.19 -4.89
N LEU A 10 11.68 16.34 -5.90
CA LEU A 10 11.02 16.47 -7.20
C LEU A 10 10.08 15.29 -7.41
N ILE A 11 8.77 15.54 -7.43
CA ILE A 11 7.74 14.50 -7.61
C ILE A 11 7.37 14.38 -9.08
N ASP A 12 7.38 13.15 -9.59
CA ASP A 12 6.69 12.78 -10.83
C ASP A 12 5.22 12.47 -10.52
N GLY A 13 4.35 13.45 -10.77
CA GLY A 13 2.94 13.35 -10.41
C GLY A 13 2.21 12.23 -11.15
N ASN A 14 2.51 12.01 -12.43
CA ASN A 14 1.81 11.00 -13.24
C ASN A 14 2.25 9.59 -12.85
N SER A 15 3.55 9.38 -12.69
CA SER A 15 4.09 8.08 -12.32
C SER A 15 3.62 7.65 -10.94
N LEU A 16 3.62 8.55 -9.96
CA LEU A 16 3.11 8.24 -8.62
C LEU A 16 1.61 7.96 -8.64
N LEU A 17 0.83 8.73 -9.38
CA LEU A 17 -0.62 8.49 -9.46
C LEU A 17 -0.92 7.12 -10.11
N TYR A 18 -0.22 6.80 -11.20
CA TYR A 18 -0.33 5.49 -11.87
C TYR A 18 0.07 4.35 -10.93
N ARG A 19 1.21 4.47 -10.24
CA ARG A 19 1.66 3.49 -9.22
C ARG A 19 0.61 3.32 -8.12
N GLY A 20 0.07 4.42 -7.62
CA GLY A 20 -0.96 4.42 -6.58
C GLY A 20 -2.24 3.71 -7.00
N PHE A 21 -2.67 3.88 -8.25
CA PHE A 21 -3.86 3.20 -8.78
C PHE A 21 -3.75 1.68 -8.71
N PHE A 22 -2.59 1.11 -9.03
CA PHE A 22 -2.36 -0.35 -9.03
C PHE A 22 -1.85 -0.89 -7.69
N ALA A 23 -1.51 -0.03 -6.73
CA ALA A 23 -0.98 -0.42 -5.43
C ALA A 23 -2.04 -1.02 -4.50
N MET A 24 -3.31 -0.70 -4.70
CA MET A 24 -4.40 -1.16 -3.86
C MET A 24 -5.67 -1.45 -4.65
N ARG A 25 -6.60 -2.19 -4.02
CA ARG A 25 -7.95 -2.43 -4.58
C ARG A 25 -8.69 -1.11 -4.81
N ALA A 26 -9.63 -1.12 -5.75
CA ALA A 26 -10.48 0.04 -6.00
C ALA A 26 -11.18 0.49 -4.70
N LEU A 27 -11.13 1.79 -4.47
CA LEU A 27 -11.84 2.50 -3.42
C LEU A 27 -12.79 3.47 -4.08
N THR A 28 -13.97 3.62 -3.50
CA THR A 28 -15.02 4.52 -3.99
C THR A 28 -15.68 5.23 -2.82
N THR A 29 -16.02 6.49 -3.02
CA THR A 29 -16.87 7.24 -2.09
C THR A 29 -18.31 6.71 -2.09
N SER A 30 -19.13 7.14 -1.12
CA SER A 30 -20.58 6.88 -1.13
C SER A 30 -21.30 7.40 -2.38
N ALA A 31 -20.73 8.39 -3.07
CA ALA A 31 -21.23 8.92 -4.35
C ALA A 31 -20.73 8.14 -5.58
N GLY A 32 -19.92 7.09 -5.39
CA GLY A 32 -19.39 6.25 -6.47
C GLY A 32 -18.12 6.75 -7.15
N GLN A 33 -17.55 7.90 -6.74
CA GLN A 33 -16.28 8.42 -7.27
C GLN A 33 -15.11 7.52 -6.86
N HIS A 34 -14.25 7.09 -7.80
CA HIS A 34 -13.04 6.32 -7.46
C HIS A 34 -11.98 7.21 -6.79
N THR A 35 -11.31 6.66 -5.77
CA THR A 35 -10.35 7.41 -4.94
C THR A 35 -9.08 6.65 -4.59
N ASN A 36 -8.91 5.40 -5.04
CA ASN A 36 -7.76 4.56 -4.70
C ASN A 36 -6.40 5.15 -5.13
N ALA A 37 -6.33 5.78 -6.30
CA ALA A 37 -5.10 6.38 -6.81
C ALA A 37 -4.75 7.63 -5.99
N VAL A 38 -5.73 8.50 -5.74
CA VAL A 38 -5.53 9.74 -4.96
C VAL A 38 -5.20 9.42 -3.50
N TYR A 39 -5.85 8.42 -2.90
CA TYR A 39 -5.55 7.97 -1.55
C TYR A 39 -4.12 7.45 -1.44
N SER A 40 -3.70 6.58 -2.37
CA SER A 40 -2.33 6.07 -2.41
C SER A 40 -1.30 7.18 -2.66
N PHE A 41 -1.60 8.12 -3.57
CA PHE A 41 -0.76 9.28 -3.82
C PHE A 41 -0.62 10.15 -2.57
N THR A 42 -1.71 10.38 -1.84
CA THR A 42 -1.73 11.13 -0.57
C THR A 42 -0.84 10.45 0.47
N MET A 43 -0.95 9.13 0.61
CA MET A 43 -0.11 8.36 1.53
C MET A 43 1.38 8.47 1.17
N MET A 44 1.75 8.32 -0.11
CA MET A 44 3.14 8.51 -0.55
C MET A 44 3.64 9.91 -0.25
N LEU A 45 2.82 10.92 -0.51
CA LEU A 45 3.17 12.32 -0.25
C LEU A 45 3.41 12.57 1.24
N LEU A 46 2.51 12.08 2.11
CA LEU A 46 2.64 12.25 3.56
C LEU A 46 3.90 11.56 4.10
N THR A 47 4.16 10.32 3.67
CA THR A 47 5.40 9.59 4.02
C THR A 47 6.63 10.33 3.53
N LEU A 48 6.63 10.80 2.29
CA LEU A 48 7.72 11.58 1.69
C LEU A 48 8.01 12.85 2.50
N LEU A 49 6.99 13.61 2.89
CA LEU A 49 7.14 14.83 3.70
C LEU A 49 7.71 14.50 5.09
N GLN A 50 7.26 13.42 5.72
CA GLN A 50 7.71 12.98 7.03
C GLN A 50 9.16 12.48 7.02
N ASP A 51 9.51 11.64 6.07
CA ASP A 51 10.81 10.95 6.02
C ASP A 51 11.89 11.84 5.42
N GLN A 52 11.58 12.56 4.35
CA GLN A 52 12.57 13.36 3.64
C GLN A 52 12.69 14.76 4.19
N LYS A 53 11.64 15.35 4.78
CA LYS A 53 11.64 16.71 5.32
C LYS A 53 12.29 17.72 4.34
N PRO A 54 11.74 17.86 3.12
CA PRO A 54 12.33 18.74 2.11
C PRO A 54 12.38 20.19 2.59
N ASP A 55 13.40 20.91 2.12
CA ASP A 55 13.44 22.37 2.16
C ASP A 55 12.62 22.94 1.00
N VAL A 56 12.77 22.34 -0.18
CA VAL A 56 12.01 22.66 -1.40
C VAL A 56 11.36 21.40 -1.95
N ILE A 57 10.10 21.50 -2.38
CA ILE A 57 9.38 20.42 -3.04
C ILE A 57 8.62 20.93 -4.26
N LEU A 58 8.71 20.23 -5.39
CA LEU A 58 7.94 20.52 -6.60
C LEU A 58 7.30 19.25 -7.16
N CYS A 59 6.21 19.41 -7.90
CA CYS A 59 5.53 18.32 -8.60
C CYS A 59 5.44 18.61 -10.10
N ALA A 60 6.00 17.73 -10.93
CA ALA A 60 5.93 17.83 -12.39
C ALA A 60 4.76 17.02 -12.95
N TRP A 61 4.09 17.58 -13.96
CA TRP A 61 3.01 16.90 -14.70
C TRP A 61 3.24 16.94 -16.20
N ASP A 62 2.81 15.89 -16.90
CA ASP A 62 2.85 15.79 -18.36
C ASP A 62 1.82 16.72 -19.01
N MET A 63 2.18 17.23 -20.18
CA MET A 63 1.30 18.03 -21.04
C MET A 63 1.18 17.42 -22.44
N GLY A 64 0.45 16.30 -22.54
CA GLY A 64 0.03 15.74 -23.82
C GLY A 64 1.19 15.31 -24.72
N LYS A 65 1.14 15.68 -26.00
CA LYS A 65 2.15 15.27 -26.99
C LYS A 65 3.43 16.11 -26.87
N THR A 66 4.55 15.44 -27.08
CA THR A 66 5.90 15.99 -26.94
C THR A 66 6.68 15.94 -28.24
N PHE A 67 7.90 16.49 -28.25
CA PHE A 67 8.80 16.39 -29.40
C PHE A 67 9.06 14.94 -29.82
N ARG A 68 9.09 13.98 -28.87
CA ARG A 68 9.25 12.54 -29.14
C ARG A 68 8.17 12.00 -30.07
N HIS A 69 6.92 12.46 -29.93
CA HIS A 69 5.81 12.06 -30.79
C HIS A 69 5.93 12.64 -32.21
N ALA A 70 6.60 13.79 -32.36
CA ALA A 70 6.87 14.38 -33.67
C ALA A 70 8.05 13.69 -34.37
N GLU A 71 9.07 13.26 -33.61
CA GLU A 71 10.23 12.54 -34.13
C GLU A 71 9.91 11.06 -34.45
N TYR A 72 9.08 10.40 -33.64
CA TYR A 72 8.71 9.00 -33.83
C TYR A 72 7.22 8.78 -33.52
N ALA A 73 6.42 8.61 -34.58
CA ALA A 73 4.96 8.55 -34.48
C ALA A 73 4.43 7.37 -33.67
N GLU A 74 5.19 6.28 -33.57
CA GLU A 74 4.81 5.10 -32.78
C GLU A 74 5.26 5.18 -31.31
N TYR A 75 5.94 6.26 -30.89
CA TYR A 75 6.36 6.45 -29.51
C TYR A 75 5.17 6.38 -28.55
N LYS A 76 5.28 5.54 -27.51
CA LYS A 76 4.21 5.22 -26.55
C LYS A 76 2.90 4.70 -27.19
N GLY A 77 2.90 4.37 -28.49
CA GLY A 77 1.71 3.97 -29.24
C GLY A 77 1.15 2.60 -28.87
N THR A 78 1.97 1.75 -28.25
CA THR A 78 1.56 0.42 -27.74
C THR A 78 1.11 0.45 -26.27
N ARG A 79 1.17 1.62 -25.60
CA ARG A 79 0.69 1.74 -24.22
C ARG A 79 -0.81 1.44 -24.17
N LYS A 80 -1.21 0.65 -23.17
CA LYS A 80 -2.63 0.42 -22.89
C LYS A 80 -3.30 1.75 -22.59
N THR A 81 -4.52 1.95 -23.08
CA THR A 81 -5.34 3.10 -22.75
C THR A 81 -5.43 3.23 -21.22
N THR A 82 -5.16 4.43 -20.70
CA THR A 82 -5.31 4.74 -19.29
C THR A 82 -6.73 4.38 -18.84
N PRO A 83 -6.90 3.61 -17.74
CA PRO A 83 -8.22 3.30 -17.22
C PRO A 83 -9.04 4.58 -17.00
N PRO A 84 -10.34 4.62 -17.38
CA PRO A 84 -11.20 5.78 -17.12
C PRO A 84 -11.21 6.18 -15.64
N GLU A 85 -11.18 5.19 -14.74
CA GLU A 85 -11.16 5.34 -13.28
C GLU A 85 -9.89 6.03 -12.78
N LEU A 86 -8.77 5.90 -13.50
CA LEU A 86 -7.54 6.65 -13.22
C LEU A 86 -7.61 8.06 -13.80
N THR A 87 -8.18 8.20 -15.00
CA THR A 87 -8.31 9.50 -15.67
C THR A 87 -9.18 10.47 -14.87
N GLU A 88 -10.27 10.00 -14.26
CA GLU A 88 -11.12 10.82 -13.38
C GLU A 88 -10.42 11.27 -12.09
N GLN A 89 -9.38 10.55 -11.65
CA GLN A 89 -8.64 10.83 -10.42
C GLN A 89 -7.49 11.83 -10.62
N ALA A 90 -7.04 12.06 -11.85
CA ALA A 90 -5.93 12.99 -12.12
C ALA A 90 -6.22 14.45 -11.72
N PRO A 91 -7.42 15.02 -11.96
CA PRO A 91 -7.76 16.35 -11.44
C PRO A 91 -7.74 16.44 -9.92
N LEU A 92 -8.20 15.39 -9.22
CA LEU A 92 -8.21 15.32 -7.76
C LEU A 92 -6.78 15.30 -7.18
N ALA A 93 -5.86 14.60 -7.85
CA ALA A 93 -4.45 14.60 -7.45
C ALA A 93 -3.79 15.99 -7.61
N ARG A 94 -4.17 16.75 -8.65
CA ARG A 94 -3.69 18.14 -8.80
C ARG A 94 -4.26 19.06 -7.73
N GLU A 95 -5.55 18.92 -7.42
CA GLU A 95 -6.20 19.67 -6.34
C GLU A 95 -5.54 19.38 -4.98
N LEU A 96 -5.20 18.11 -4.72
CA LEU A 96 -4.45 17.70 -3.54
C LEU A 96 -3.09 18.40 -3.45
N VAL A 97 -2.27 18.34 -4.50
CA VAL A 97 -0.95 18.98 -4.52
C VAL A 97 -1.06 20.49 -4.31
N GLN A 98 -2.09 21.11 -4.88
CA GLN A 98 -2.41 22.53 -4.67
C GLN A 98 -2.82 22.83 -3.22
N ALA A 99 -3.63 21.99 -2.58
CA ALA A 99 -4.03 22.16 -1.17
C ALA A 99 -2.82 22.06 -0.23
N PHE A 100 -1.83 21.23 -0.57
CA PHE A 100 -0.54 21.17 0.12
C PHE A 100 0.40 22.34 -0.22
N ARG A 101 -0.04 23.28 -1.08
CA ARG A 101 0.74 24.41 -1.58
C ARG A 101 2.08 24.01 -2.20
N ILE A 102 2.12 22.84 -2.81
CA ILE A 102 3.31 22.36 -3.54
C ILE A 102 3.27 22.96 -4.95
N PRO A 103 4.30 23.73 -5.36
CA PRO A 103 4.40 24.24 -6.71
C PRO A 103 4.34 23.12 -7.76
N THR A 104 3.49 23.31 -8.76
CA THR A 104 3.37 22.39 -9.89
C THR A 104 4.03 22.97 -11.13
N VAL A 105 4.80 22.16 -11.84
CA VAL A 105 5.50 22.58 -13.07
C VAL A 105 5.05 21.74 -14.25
N THR A 106 4.85 22.41 -15.38
CA THR A 106 4.44 21.82 -16.65
C THR A 106 5.11 22.57 -17.78
N ALA A 107 5.53 21.88 -18.84
CA ALA A 107 6.20 22.49 -19.98
C ALA A 107 5.62 21.93 -21.30
N PRO A 108 4.96 22.75 -22.13
CA PRO A 108 4.45 22.29 -23.42
C PRO A 108 5.57 21.70 -24.29
N GLY A 109 5.30 20.52 -24.87
CA GLY A 109 6.25 19.83 -25.74
C GLY A 109 7.27 18.94 -25.02
N PHE A 110 7.28 18.93 -23.69
CA PHE A 110 8.17 18.14 -22.85
C PHE A 110 7.39 17.25 -21.87
N GLU A 111 8.02 16.18 -21.41
CA GLU A 111 7.46 15.25 -20.43
C GLU A 111 7.82 15.68 -19.00
N ALA A 112 7.09 15.16 -18.01
CA ALA A 112 7.41 15.39 -16.60
C ALA A 112 8.86 15.00 -16.27
N ASP A 113 9.36 13.92 -16.89
CA ASP A 113 10.75 13.47 -16.75
C ASP A 113 11.76 14.52 -17.20
N ASP A 114 11.50 15.22 -18.30
CA ASP A 114 12.37 16.28 -18.83
C ASP A 114 12.39 17.52 -17.90
N ILE A 115 11.23 17.84 -17.33
CA ILE A 115 11.11 18.91 -16.32
C ILE A 115 11.92 18.53 -15.07
N ILE A 116 11.74 17.30 -14.58
CA ILE A 116 12.48 16.78 -13.42
C ILE A 116 13.99 16.74 -13.69
N GLY A 117 14.42 16.26 -14.86
CA GLY A 117 15.83 16.23 -15.23
C GLY A 117 16.48 17.61 -15.28
N THR A 118 15.72 18.61 -15.72
CA THR A 118 16.13 20.02 -15.72
C THR A 118 16.22 20.59 -14.31
N LEU A 119 15.18 20.39 -13.49
CA LEU A 119 15.14 20.88 -12.10
C LEU A 119 16.20 20.19 -11.23
N ALA A 120 16.48 18.90 -11.45
CA ALA A 120 17.51 18.16 -10.74
C ALA A 120 18.91 18.73 -11.03
N LYS A 121 19.18 19.05 -12.30
CA LYS A 121 20.42 19.73 -12.70
C LYS A 121 20.54 21.10 -12.03
N GLN A 122 19.49 21.92 -12.07
CA GLN A 122 19.47 23.24 -11.43
C GLN A 122 19.66 23.14 -9.91
N GLY A 123 19.02 22.17 -9.26
CA GLY A 123 19.16 21.89 -7.83
C GLY A 123 20.60 21.55 -7.46
N GLU A 124 21.24 20.65 -8.21
CA GLU A 124 22.65 20.30 -8.02
C GLU A 124 23.57 21.51 -8.20
N GLU A 125 23.37 22.31 -9.26
CA GLU A 125 24.15 23.53 -9.54
C GLU A 125 23.97 24.62 -8.46
N THR A 126 22.83 24.62 -7.77
CA THR A 126 22.52 25.55 -6.66
C THR A 126 22.86 24.98 -5.27
N GLY A 127 23.42 23.77 -5.20
CA GLY A 127 23.93 23.15 -3.98
C GLY A 127 22.91 22.36 -3.15
N TYR A 128 21.80 21.94 -3.76
CA TYR A 128 20.84 21.04 -3.11
C TYR A 128 21.23 19.57 -3.25
N GLU A 129 20.92 18.79 -2.23
CA GLU A 129 20.76 17.34 -2.36
C GLU A 129 19.37 17.06 -2.94
N VAL A 130 19.33 16.46 -4.12
CA VAL A 130 18.10 16.24 -4.88
C VAL A 130 17.59 14.81 -4.70
N ILE A 131 16.30 14.67 -4.39
CA ILE A 131 15.58 13.40 -4.39
C ILE A 131 14.46 13.47 -5.42
N ILE A 132 14.63 12.72 -6.49
CA ILE A 132 13.59 12.50 -7.49
C ILE A 132 12.69 11.37 -6.99
N VAL A 133 11.38 11.58 -7.02
CA VAL A 133 10.38 10.59 -6.58
C VAL A 133 9.58 10.20 -7.81
N SER A 134 9.89 9.04 -8.38
CA SER A 134 9.19 8.49 -9.54
C SER A 134 9.09 6.97 -9.45
N GLY A 135 8.02 6.43 -10.01
CA GLY A 135 7.87 5.01 -10.26
C GLY A 135 8.53 4.54 -11.56
N ASP A 136 8.99 5.47 -12.40
CA ASP A 136 9.69 5.18 -13.65
C ASP A 136 11.21 5.04 -13.39
N LEU A 137 11.78 3.96 -13.90
CA LEU A 137 13.21 3.68 -13.72
C LEU A 137 14.08 4.38 -14.75
N ASP A 138 13.51 5.05 -15.74
CA ASP A 138 14.28 5.85 -16.69
C ASP A 138 14.86 7.11 -16.02
N ALA A 139 14.27 7.59 -14.92
CA ALA A 139 14.83 8.62 -14.06
C ALA A 139 16.18 8.23 -13.43
N LEU A 140 16.52 6.94 -13.37
CA LEU A 140 17.81 6.47 -12.85
C LEU A 140 19.00 7.02 -13.66
N GLN A 141 18.80 7.45 -14.91
CA GLN A 141 19.84 8.09 -15.71
C GLN A 141 20.28 9.46 -15.16
N LEU A 142 19.48 10.04 -14.25
CA LEU A 142 19.73 11.35 -13.64
C LEU A 142 20.54 11.27 -12.34
N VAL A 143 20.81 10.06 -11.83
CA VAL A 143 21.54 9.85 -10.57
C VAL A 143 22.97 10.37 -10.69
N THR A 144 23.41 11.11 -9.66
CA THR A 144 24.77 11.64 -9.51
C THR A 144 25.21 11.51 -8.04
N SER A 145 26.33 12.13 -7.66
CA SER A 145 26.71 12.26 -6.25
C SER A 145 25.74 13.10 -5.41
N HIS A 146 24.94 13.97 -6.03
CA HIS A 146 23.97 14.87 -5.36
C HIS A 146 22.50 14.56 -5.71
N VAL A 147 22.25 13.74 -6.74
CA VAL A 147 20.90 13.38 -7.19
C VAL A 147 20.65 11.91 -6.91
N ARG A 148 19.57 11.62 -6.18
CA ARG A 148 19.08 10.26 -5.88
C ARG A 148 17.67 10.07 -6.39
N VAL A 149 17.30 8.83 -6.70
CA VAL A 149 15.95 8.47 -7.16
C VAL A 149 15.28 7.55 -6.16
N MET A 150 14.13 7.96 -5.62
CA MET A 150 13.27 7.17 -4.74
C MET A 150 12.11 6.58 -5.54
N THR A 151 11.97 5.25 -5.51
CA THR A 151 10.87 4.51 -6.13
C THR A 151 10.18 3.62 -5.11
N THR A 152 8.89 3.33 -5.31
CA THR A 152 8.19 2.28 -4.57
C THR A 152 8.50 0.90 -5.16
N VAL A 153 8.81 -0.07 -4.30
CA VAL A 153 9.11 -1.46 -4.67
C VAL A 153 7.85 -2.31 -4.63
N LYS A 154 7.09 -2.24 -3.53
CA LYS A 154 5.80 -2.92 -3.37
C LYS A 154 4.82 -2.01 -2.63
N GLY A 155 3.62 -1.87 -3.19
CA GLY A 155 2.59 -1.02 -2.60
C GLY A 155 3.02 0.46 -2.56
N VAL A 156 2.80 1.10 -1.41
CA VAL A 156 2.84 2.56 -1.25
C VAL A 156 3.98 3.02 -0.33
N THR A 157 4.41 2.19 0.62
CA THR A 157 5.34 2.57 1.70
C THR A 157 6.73 1.94 1.58
N ASP A 158 6.86 0.78 0.93
CA ASP A 158 8.16 0.13 0.72
C ASP A 158 8.92 0.86 -0.39
N THR A 159 9.83 1.74 0.01
CA THR A 159 10.61 2.59 -0.89
C THR A 159 12.07 2.16 -0.96
N VAL A 160 12.66 2.30 -2.15
CA VAL A 160 14.10 2.17 -2.36
C VAL A 160 14.63 3.46 -2.96
N ILE A 161 15.68 3.97 -2.34
CA ILE A 161 16.49 5.08 -2.86
C ILE A 161 17.66 4.48 -3.64
N TYR A 162 17.80 4.89 -4.89
CA TYR A 162 18.91 4.60 -5.80
C TYR A 162 19.92 5.74 -5.77
N ASP A 163 21.16 5.38 -5.42
CA ASP A 163 22.38 6.13 -5.67
C ASP A 163 23.18 5.45 -6.79
N GLU A 164 24.35 6.00 -7.15
CA GLU A 164 25.19 5.47 -8.23
C GLU A 164 25.54 3.99 -7.99
N ALA A 165 25.84 3.61 -6.75
CA ALA A 165 26.22 2.25 -6.38
C ALA A 165 25.07 1.26 -6.59
N LYS A 166 23.85 1.60 -6.20
CA LYS A 166 22.66 0.75 -6.42
C LYS A 166 22.26 0.67 -7.89
N VAL A 167 22.51 1.71 -8.68
CA VAL A 167 22.32 1.66 -10.14
C VAL A 167 23.32 0.67 -10.74
N GLU A 168 24.59 0.75 -10.35
CA GLU A 168 25.63 -0.16 -10.82
C GLU A 168 25.38 -1.61 -10.37
N GLU A 169 24.93 -1.84 -9.14
CA GLU A 169 24.53 -3.16 -8.66
C GLU A 169 23.41 -3.76 -9.50
N ARG A 170 22.41 -2.94 -9.86
CA ARG A 170 21.21 -3.40 -10.59
C ARG A 170 21.49 -3.68 -12.06
N TYR A 171 22.26 -2.82 -12.73
CA TYR A 171 22.45 -2.88 -14.19
C TYR A 171 23.84 -3.32 -14.62
N GLY A 172 24.83 -3.28 -13.74
CA GLY A 172 26.25 -3.38 -14.08
C GLY A 172 26.75 -2.19 -14.91
N LEU A 173 26.04 -1.07 -14.87
CA LEU A 173 26.26 0.13 -15.68
C LEU A 173 26.14 1.37 -14.81
N LYS A 174 26.81 2.45 -15.24
CA LYS A 174 26.67 3.77 -14.63
C LYS A 174 25.35 4.45 -15.04
N PRO A 175 24.83 5.40 -14.24
CA PRO A 175 23.64 6.17 -14.57
C PRO A 175 23.65 6.80 -15.97
N ASP A 176 24.78 7.40 -16.36
CA ASP A 176 24.95 8.07 -17.65
C ASP A 176 24.91 7.11 -18.87
N GLN A 177 24.98 5.80 -18.64
CA GLN A 177 24.89 4.76 -19.69
C GLN A 177 23.49 4.19 -19.85
N LEU A 178 22.52 4.54 -18.98
CA LEU A 178 21.20 3.90 -18.99
C LEU A 178 20.38 4.27 -20.24
N ALA A 179 20.53 5.48 -20.77
CA ALA A 179 19.90 5.87 -22.03
C ALA A 179 20.51 5.11 -23.23
N ASP A 180 21.83 4.92 -23.26
CA ASP A 180 22.49 4.07 -24.25
C ASP A 180 22.03 2.61 -24.15
N TYR A 181 21.84 2.12 -22.92
CA TYR A 181 21.33 0.78 -22.66
C TYR A 181 19.94 0.58 -23.25
N ARG A 182 19.04 1.55 -23.06
CA ARG A 182 17.71 1.58 -23.69
C ARG A 182 17.80 1.66 -25.21
N ALA A 183 18.72 2.46 -25.75
CA ALA A 183 18.90 2.57 -27.20
C ALA A 183 19.29 1.25 -27.86
N LEU A 184 20.13 0.45 -27.20
CA LEU A 184 20.59 -0.84 -27.72
C LEU A 184 19.56 -1.96 -27.52
N LYS A 185 18.99 -2.06 -26.30
CA LYS A 185 18.01 -3.10 -25.93
C LYS A 185 16.63 -2.86 -26.55
N GLY A 186 16.24 -1.58 -26.67
CA GLY A 186 14.87 -1.15 -26.86
C GLY A 186 14.08 -1.06 -25.54
N ASP A 187 12.89 -0.47 -25.64
CA ASP A 187 11.92 -0.37 -24.56
C ASP A 187 10.51 -0.65 -25.09
N THR A 188 9.90 -1.74 -24.63
CA THR A 188 8.55 -2.10 -25.05
C THR A 188 7.46 -1.23 -24.41
N SER A 189 7.74 -0.62 -23.25
CA SER A 189 6.79 0.23 -22.53
C SER A 189 6.58 1.57 -23.25
N ASP A 190 7.65 2.10 -23.84
CA ASP A 190 7.67 3.35 -24.62
C ASP A 190 7.67 3.11 -26.13
N ASN A 191 7.63 1.85 -26.54
CA ASN A 191 7.74 1.43 -27.94
C ASN A 191 9.02 1.93 -28.62
N ILE A 192 10.13 2.04 -27.87
CA ILE A 192 11.44 2.42 -28.40
C ILE A 192 12.08 1.18 -29.05
N PRO A 193 12.44 1.24 -30.35
CA PRO A 193 12.97 0.08 -31.05
C PRO A 193 14.40 -0.26 -30.60
N GLY A 194 14.64 -1.53 -30.28
CA GLY A 194 15.98 -2.05 -29.93
C GLY A 194 16.69 -2.71 -31.11
N VAL A 195 17.99 -2.95 -30.97
CA VAL A 195 18.76 -3.64 -32.00
C VAL A 195 18.38 -5.12 -32.02
N PRO A 196 17.99 -5.70 -33.18
CA PRO A 196 17.57 -7.09 -33.26
C PRO A 196 18.62 -8.07 -32.71
N GLY A 197 18.25 -8.83 -31.69
CA GLY A 197 19.13 -9.82 -31.04
C GLY A 197 20.03 -9.25 -29.95
N VAL A 198 19.97 -7.95 -29.66
CA VAL A 198 20.64 -7.34 -28.51
C VAL A 198 19.65 -7.25 -27.35
N GLY A 199 19.72 -8.20 -26.43
CA GLY A 199 18.93 -8.18 -25.20
C GLY A 199 19.67 -7.49 -24.05
N GLU A 200 19.07 -7.52 -22.86
CA GLU A 200 19.58 -6.89 -21.63
C GLU A 200 21.07 -7.19 -21.36
N LYS A 201 21.44 -8.46 -21.36
CA LYS A 201 22.82 -8.88 -21.06
C LYS A 201 23.81 -8.38 -22.11
N THR A 202 23.46 -8.52 -23.38
CA THR A 202 24.33 -8.10 -24.49
C THR A 202 24.53 -6.59 -24.50
N ALA A 203 23.46 -5.81 -24.29
CA ALA A 203 23.55 -4.36 -24.19
C ALA A 203 24.45 -3.92 -23.03
N ALA A 204 24.29 -4.52 -21.84
CA ALA A 204 25.13 -4.21 -20.70
C ALA A 204 26.61 -4.55 -20.94
N THR A 205 26.92 -5.74 -21.46
CA THR A 205 28.31 -6.12 -21.77
C THR A 205 28.96 -5.18 -22.80
N LEU A 206 28.22 -4.80 -23.85
CA LEU A 206 28.73 -3.86 -24.86
C LEU A 206 29.03 -2.49 -24.25
N LEU A 207 28.17 -1.98 -23.36
CA LEU A 207 28.40 -0.67 -22.73
C LEU A 207 29.47 -0.71 -21.64
N GLN A 208 29.66 -1.84 -20.96
CA GLN A 208 30.82 -2.03 -20.08
C GLN A 208 32.15 -1.97 -20.85
N GLU A 209 32.18 -2.53 -22.07
CA GLU A 209 33.39 -2.57 -22.89
C GLU A 209 33.65 -1.25 -23.65
N TYR A 210 32.61 -0.65 -24.23
CA TYR A 210 32.74 0.49 -25.15
C TYR A 210 32.24 1.82 -24.57
N GLY A 211 31.56 1.82 -23.42
CA GLY A 211 31.09 3.03 -22.74
C GLY A 211 29.77 3.59 -23.27
N THR A 212 29.70 3.97 -24.54
CA THR A 212 28.52 4.62 -25.15
C THR A 212 28.02 3.89 -26.39
N ALA A 213 26.77 4.12 -26.80
CA ALA A 213 26.21 3.54 -28.02
C ALA A 213 26.99 3.95 -29.28
N GLU A 214 27.49 5.19 -29.34
CA GLU A 214 28.34 5.67 -30.44
C GLU A 214 29.65 4.88 -30.52
N ASN A 215 30.27 4.59 -29.37
CA ASN A 215 31.49 3.79 -29.33
C ASN A 215 31.24 2.33 -29.68
N VAL A 216 30.09 1.76 -29.29
CA VAL A 216 29.68 0.42 -29.71
C VAL A 216 29.59 0.35 -31.24
N PHE A 217 29.01 1.37 -31.87
CA PHE A 217 28.94 1.45 -33.32
C PHE A 217 30.32 1.65 -33.96
N ALA A 218 31.13 2.59 -33.45
CA ALA A 218 32.47 2.86 -33.97
C ALA A 218 33.39 1.62 -33.93
N ASN A 219 33.14 0.71 -32.97
CA ASN A 219 33.88 -0.54 -32.80
C ASN A 219 33.11 -1.78 -33.27
N ALA A 220 32.04 -1.63 -34.05
CA ALA A 220 31.20 -2.74 -34.48
C ALA A 220 31.98 -3.87 -35.19
N ALA A 221 33.07 -3.52 -35.88
CA ALA A 221 33.97 -4.47 -36.53
C ALA A 221 34.63 -5.48 -35.57
N SER A 222 34.81 -5.12 -34.30
CA SER A 222 35.48 -5.91 -33.27
C SER A 222 34.52 -6.76 -32.43
N ILE A 223 33.21 -6.51 -32.54
CA ILE A 223 32.19 -7.17 -31.71
C ILE A 223 32.04 -8.64 -32.11
N LYS A 224 32.06 -9.52 -31.09
CA LYS A 224 31.68 -10.92 -31.23
C LYS A 224 30.40 -11.18 -30.43
N PRO A 225 29.44 -11.97 -30.93
CA PRO A 225 29.48 -12.81 -32.14
C PRO A 225 29.12 -12.07 -33.46
N PRO A 226 29.46 -12.62 -34.65
CA PRO A 226 29.25 -11.97 -35.96
C PRO A 226 27.81 -11.52 -36.24
N ARG A 227 26.82 -12.23 -35.69
CA ARG A 227 25.41 -11.85 -35.79
C ARG A 227 25.12 -10.50 -35.13
N ILE A 228 25.69 -10.24 -33.95
CA ILE A 228 25.49 -8.98 -33.21
C ILE A 228 26.25 -7.85 -33.91
N GLN A 229 27.48 -8.13 -34.36
CA GLN A 229 28.24 -7.21 -35.21
C GLN A 229 27.43 -6.74 -36.42
N ALA A 230 26.85 -7.67 -37.20
CA ALA A 230 26.04 -7.33 -38.36
C ALA A 230 24.78 -6.54 -37.97
N ALA A 231 24.15 -6.88 -36.84
CA ALA A 231 22.97 -6.16 -36.35
C ALA A 231 23.31 -4.72 -35.94
N ILE A 232 24.39 -4.50 -35.18
CA ILE A 232 24.82 -3.14 -34.78
C ILE A 232 25.18 -2.31 -36.02
N ALA A 233 25.96 -2.88 -36.95
CA ALA A 233 26.38 -2.18 -38.15
C ALA A 233 25.20 -1.79 -39.07
N ALA A 234 24.13 -2.57 -39.09
CA ALA A 234 22.96 -2.32 -39.92
C ALA A 234 21.93 -1.34 -39.29
N ASN A 235 22.05 -1.01 -38.00
CA ASN A 235 21.00 -0.30 -37.25
C ASN A 235 21.47 1.03 -36.62
N GLU A 236 22.54 1.64 -37.12
CA GLU A 236 23.09 2.91 -36.60
C GLU A 236 22.04 4.02 -36.44
N ALA A 237 21.26 4.29 -37.50
CA ALA A 237 20.24 5.32 -37.49
C ALA A 237 19.13 5.04 -36.46
N GLN A 238 18.76 3.76 -36.30
CA GLN A 238 17.78 3.34 -35.30
C GLN A 238 18.33 3.52 -33.89
N ILE A 239 19.57 3.11 -33.62
CA ILE A 239 20.21 3.29 -32.30
C ILE A 239 20.26 4.79 -31.95
N THR A 240 20.65 5.63 -32.91
CA THR A 240 20.70 7.09 -32.72
C THR A 240 19.33 7.67 -32.39
N LEU A 241 18.29 7.25 -33.12
CA LEU A 241 16.91 7.65 -32.83
C LEU A 241 16.46 7.15 -31.45
N SER A 242 16.65 5.88 -31.14
CA SER A 242 16.26 5.27 -29.87
C SER A 242 16.97 5.93 -28.68
N LYS A 243 18.24 6.31 -28.83
CA LYS A 243 18.96 7.09 -27.82
C LYS A 243 18.34 8.46 -27.63
N ARG A 244 18.04 9.20 -28.70
CA ARG A 244 17.36 10.51 -28.60
C ARG A 244 16.00 10.42 -27.89
N LEU A 245 15.25 9.34 -28.14
CA LEU A 245 13.96 9.11 -27.48
C LEU A 245 14.12 8.76 -26.00
N ALA A 246 15.15 7.98 -25.62
CA ALA A 246 15.37 7.52 -24.25
C ALA A 246 16.07 8.54 -23.34
N VAL A 247 16.83 9.49 -23.91
CA VAL A 247 17.51 10.53 -23.12
C VAL A 247 16.48 11.50 -22.55
N ILE A 248 16.56 11.71 -21.23
CA ILE A 248 15.82 12.77 -20.54
C ILE A 248 16.50 14.12 -20.83
N VAL A 249 15.72 15.09 -21.31
CA VAL A 249 16.19 16.45 -21.58
C VAL A 249 16.42 17.18 -20.25
N ARG A 250 17.56 17.88 -20.11
CA ARG A 250 17.96 18.55 -18.85
C ARG A 250 18.10 20.07 -18.98
N ASP A 251 17.55 20.64 -20.05
CA ASP A 251 17.62 22.06 -20.40
C ASP A 251 16.27 22.60 -20.89
N VAL A 252 15.17 22.10 -20.31
CA VAL A 252 13.81 22.62 -20.57
C VAL A 252 13.73 24.09 -20.14
N PRO A 253 13.18 25.00 -20.98
CA PRO A 253 12.99 26.39 -20.58
C PRO A 253 11.93 26.52 -19.48
N LEU A 254 12.35 26.77 -18.24
CA LEU A 254 11.49 26.94 -17.06
C LEU A 254 11.65 28.34 -16.44
N PRO A 255 11.23 29.42 -17.14
CA PRO A 255 11.50 30.80 -16.71
C PRO A 255 10.79 31.20 -15.40
N ASP A 256 9.70 30.52 -15.05
CA ASP A 256 8.88 30.83 -13.88
C ASP A 256 9.29 30.05 -12.61
N VAL A 257 10.40 29.30 -12.67
CA VAL A 257 10.90 28.50 -11.54
C VAL A 257 12.22 29.05 -11.04
N ASP A 258 12.22 29.54 -9.80
CA ASP A 258 13.40 29.98 -9.06
C ASP A 258 13.49 29.19 -7.74
N LEU A 259 14.42 28.22 -7.68
CA LEU A 259 14.57 27.32 -6.53
C LEU A 259 14.94 28.08 -5.23
N PRO A 260 15.94 28.99 -5.22
CA PRO A 260 16.19 29.88 -4.08
C PRO A 260 14.98 30.69 -3.61
N ALA A 261 14.16 31.23 -4.53
CA ALA A 261 12.98 31.98 -4.14
C ALA A 261 11.92 31.06 -3.49
N LEU A 262 11.69 29.88 -4.06
CA LEU A 262 10.75 28.89 -3.52
C LEU A 262 11.15 28.40 -2.12
N ASP A 263 12.45 28.25 -1.86
CA ASP A 263 12.99 27.92 -0.53
C ASP A 263 12.72 29.02 0.50
N ALA A 264 12.92 30.29 0.11
CA ALA A 264 12.68 31.44 0.98
C ALA A 264 11.18 31.64 1.30
N GLU A 265 10.29 31.23 0.39
CA GLU A 265 8.85 31.43 0.47
C GLU A 265 8.10 30.18 0.96
N ARG A 266 8.75 29.30 1.73
CA ARG A 266 8.10 28.06 2.22
C ARG A 266 6.75 28.36 2.88
N VAL A 267 5.68 27.88 2.26
CA VAL A 267 4.32 28.05 2.75
C VAL A 267 3.82 26.76 3.36
N GLU A 268 3.29 26.83 4.58
CA GLU A 268 2.57 25.72 5.19
C GLU A 268 1.37 25.32 4.32
N PRO A 269 1.03 24.00 4.26
CA PRO A 269 -0.19 23.52 3.61
C PRO A 269 -1.42 24.33 4.01
N ASP A 270 -2.36 24.44 3.09
CA ASP A 270 -3.68 24.97 3.41
C ASP A 270 -4.47 23.88 4.15
N TRP A 271 -4.24 23.77 5.46
CA TRP A 271 -4.81 22.69 6.28
C TRP A 271 -6.35 22.66 6.26
N GLN A 272 -7.01 23.79 6.01
CA GLN A 272 -8.45 23.81 5.81
C GLN A 272 -8.82 23.20 4.45
N ALA A 273 -8.19 23.63 3.36
CA ALA A 273 -8.45 23.05 2.04
C ALA A 273 -8.10 21.54 1.99
N VAL A 274 -7.02 21.12 2.66
CA VAL A 274 -6.65 19.70 2.78
C VAL A 274 -7.73 18.93 3.54
N ARG A 275 -8.25 19.48 4.65
CA ARG A 275 -9.33 18.86 5.43
C ARG A 275 -10.60 18.74 4.59
N ASP A 276 -11.02 19.82 3.94
CA ASP A 276 -12.23 19.84 3.10
C ASP A 276 -12.14 18.82 1.95
N LEU A 277 -10.96 18.72 1.33
CA LEU A 277 -10.69 17.72 0.28
C LEU A 277 -10.76 16.29 0.84
N PHE A 278 -10.12 16.02 1.98
CA PHE A 278 -10.14 14.69 2.59
C PHE A 278 -11.53 14.28 3.06
N GLU A 279 -12.33 15.20 3.60
CA GLU A 279 -13.72 14.93 3.96
C GLU A 279 -14.57 14.61 2.72
N ARG A 280 -14.42 15.40 1.65
CA ARG A 280 -15.12 15.16 0.38
C ARG A 280 -14.73 13.83 -0.28
N LEU A 281 -13.48 13.41 -0.13
CA LEU A 281 -12.99 12.11 -0.62
C LEU A 281 -13.21 10.96 0.38
N GLU A 282 -13.85 11.23 1.52
CA GLU A 282 -14.14 10.27 2.60
C GLU A 282 -12.88 9.63 3.21
N PHE A 283 -11.74 10.32 3.20
CA PHE A 283 -10.46 9.89 3.77
C PHE A 283 -10.43 10.05 5.30
N ARG A 284 -11.42 9.49 5.99
CA ARG A 284 -11.69 9.68 7.44
C ARG A 284 -10.46 9.44 8.33
N THR A 285 -9.66 8.42 8.00
CA THR A 285 -8.42 8.10 8.73
C THR A 285 -7.36 9.18 8.57
N LEU A 286 -7.26 9.80 7.39
CA LEU A 286 -6.29 10.86 7.12
C LEU A 286 -6.71 12.20 7.73
N VAL A 287 -8.02 12.51 7.75
CA VAL A 287 -8.55 13.71 8.43
C VAL A 287 -8.12 13.78 9.90
N ARG A 288 -8.12 12.62 10.59
CA ARG A 288 -7.71 12.51 12.00
C ARG A 288 -6.21 12.76 12.21
N ARG A 289 -5.38 12.58 11.18
CA ARG A 289 -3.92 12.80 11.22
C ARG A 289 -3.52 14.24 10.89
N LEU A 290 -4.45 15.08 10.43
CA LEU A 290 -4.18 16.47 10.11
C LEU A 290 -4.02 17.31 11.39
N PRO A 291 -3.16 18.35 11.38
CA PRO A 291 -3.10 19.33 12.46
C PRO A 291 -4.48 19.90 12.80
N LYS A 292 -4.76 20.09 14.09
CA LYS A 292 -5.96 20.79 14.53
C LYS A 292 -5.87 22.25 14.07
N THR A 293 -6.77 22.65 13.19
CA THR A 293 -6.96 24.04 12.79
C THR A 293 -7.72 24.78 13.89
N ASP A 294 -7.34 26.03 14.19
CA ASP A 294 -7.99 26.89 15.18
C ASP A 294 -9.43 27.27 14.75
N GLN A 295 -10.35 26.30 14.73
CA GLN A 295 -11.78 26.57 14.78
C GLN A 295 -12.24 26.43 16.23
N PRO A 296 -13.11 27.33 16.73
CA PRO A 296 -13.66 27.18 18.08
C PRO A 296 -14.46 25.88 18.17
N ASP A 297 -14.01 25.00 19.07
CA ASP A 297 -14.67 23.73 19.44
C ASP A 297 -16.16 23.96 19.74
N ASN A 298 -17.01 23.68 18.75
CA ASN A 298 -18.44 23.49 18.93
C ASN A 298 -18.91 22.23 18.19
N VAL A 299 -18.08 21.19 18.20
CA VAL A 299 -18.49 19.84 17.84
C VAL A 299 -18.62 19.05 19.13
N VAL A 300 -19.83 18.56 19.40
CA VAL A 300 -20.13 17.61 20.47
C VAL A 300 -19.21 16.40 20.29
N LYS A 301 -18.31 16.16 21.25
CA LYS A 301 -17.43 14.99 21.23
C LYS A 301 -18.27 13.73 21.19
N THR A 302 -18.10 12.92 20.15
CA THR A 302 -18.71 11.59 20.06
C THR A 302 -17.73 10.54 20.60
N VAL A 303 -18.23 9.33 20.86
CA VAL A 303 -17.44 8.22 21.43
C VAL A 303 -16.21 7.88 20.56
N ASP A 304 -16.24 8.24 19.27
CA ASP A 304 -15.16 8.11 18.30
C ASP A 304 -13.94 9.02 18.58
N ASP A 305 -14.12 10.10 19.35
CA ASP A 305 -13.05 11.05 19.71
C ASP A 305 -12.17 10.58 20.89
N LEU A 306 -12.55 9.46 21.53
CA LEU A 306 -11.83 8.84 22.66
C LEU A 306 -10.93 7.68 22.24
N LEU A 307 -10.86 7.37 20.94
CA LEU A 307 -10.00 6.34 20.38
C LEU A 307 -8.66 6.98 19.99
N ASP A 308 -7.69 6.98 20.90
CA ASP A 308 -6.32 7.44 20.65
C ASP A 308 -5.71 6.64 19.47
N ALA A 309 -5.33 7.37 18.42
CA ALA A 309 -4.86 6.85 17.14
C ALA A 309 -3.35 6.57 17.09
N ASP A 310 -2.64 6.68 18.21
CA ASP A 310 -1.18 6.56 18.26
C ASP A 310 -0.68 5.11 18.13
N ASP A 311 -1.56 4.10 18.25
CA ASP A 311 -1.18 2.67 18.21
C ASP A 311 -1.70 1.91 16.98
N TYR A 312 -2.30 2.59 15.98
CA TYR A 312 -2.86 1.92 14.80
C TYR A 312 -2.19 2.34 13.48
N ASP A 313 -1.20 1.53 13.07
CA ASP A 313 -0.68 1.49 11.70
C ASP A 313 -1.19 0.22 10.99
N PRO A 314 -2.11 0.32 10.00
CA PRO A 314 -2.62 -0.82 9.25
C PRO A 314 -1.56 -1.47 8.32
N PHE A 315 -0.33 -0.93 8.29
CA PHE A 315 0.79 -1.43 7.49
C PHE A 315 2.09 -1.60 8.28
N ALA A 316 2.06 -1.58 9.61
CA ALA A 316 3.25 -1.86 10.42
C ALA A 316 3.73 -3.29 10.13
N THR A 317 4.77 -3.40 9.31
CA THR A 317 5.58 -4.60 9.24
C THR A 317 6.51 -4.56 10.43
N ASP A 318 6.37 -5.51 11.35
CA ASP A 318 7.32 -5.71 12.45
C ASP A 318 8.71 -5.97 11.81
N ALA A 319 9.53 -4.93 11.65
CA ALA A 319 10.91 -5.02 11.17
C ALA A 319 11.87 -5.62 12.23
N GLY A 320 11.33 -6.30 13.24
CA GLY A 320 12.08 -7.11 14.18
C GLY A 320 11.30 -8.40 14.41
N GLY A 321 11.84 -9.53 13.96
CA GLY A 321 11.21 -10.83 14.11
C GLY A 321 10.81 -11.09 15.57
N ILE A 322 9.51 -11.14 15.84
CA ILE A 322 9.00 -11.76 17.04
C ILE A 322 9.03 -13.26 16.78
N GLU A 323 10.04 -13.96 17.32
CA GLU A 323 9.97 -15.41 17.46
C GLU A 323 8.75 -15.75 18.31
N SER A 324 7.67 -16.21 17.67
CA SER A 324 6.57 -16.87 18.36
C SER A 324 7.10 -18.19 18.93
N LYS A 325 7.49 -18.21 20.21
CA LYS A 325 7.78 -19.46 20.90
C LYS A 325 6.49 -20.30 20.93
N PRO A 326 6.49 -21.53 20.36
CA PRO A 326 5.34 -22.42 20.44
C PRO A 326 5.03 -22.68 21.92
N VAL A 327 3.85 -22.27 22.36
CA VAL A 327 3.35 -22.64 23.68
C VAL A 327 2.74 -24.03 23.53
N ALA A 328 3.26 -25.00 24.27
CA ALA A 328 2.70 -26.35 24.30
C ALA A 328 1.20 -26.30 24.67
N VAL A 329 0.34 -26.65 23.73
CA VAL A 329 -1.10 -26.79 23.94
C VAL A 329 -1.32 -28.12 24.67
N ARG A 330 -1.77 -28.07 25.92
CA ARG A 330 -2.31 -29.26 26.60
C ARG A 330 -3.76 -29.41 26.17
N GLU A 331 -4.16 -30.61 25.78
CA GLU A 331 -5.58 -30.94 25.63
C GLU A 331 -6.32 -30.60 26.92
N LEU A 332 -7.34 -29.74 26.81
CA LEU A 332 -8.31 -29.49 27.85
C LEU A 332 -9.25 -30.68 27.93
N VAL A 333 -8.89 -31.66 28.76
CA VAL A 333 -9.75 -32.81 29.09
C VAL A 333 -10.85 -32.32 30.03
N ALA A 334 -12.10 -32.44 29.57
CA ALA A 334 -13.36 -32.08 30.24
C ALA A 334 -13.50 -30.59 30.61
N ALA A 335 -14.00 -29.79 29.66
CA ALA A 335 -14.41 -28.43 29.91
C ALA A 335 -15.83 -28.37 30.53
N ASN A 336 -16.01 -27.61 31.61
CA ASN A 336 -17.34 -27.30 32.17
C ASN A 336 -17.94 -26.13 31.38
N TRP A 337 -18.92 -26.43 30.53
CA TRP A 337 -19.58 -25.44 29.70
C TRP A 337 -20.76 -24.79 30.41
N GLN A 338 -20.83 -23.46 30.37
CA GLN A 338 -21.94 -22.68 30.90
C GLN A 338 -22.36 -21.61 29.90
N THR A 339 -23.65 -21.54 29.60
CA THR A 339 -24.22 -20.43 28.81
C THR A 339 -24.60 -19.32 29.77
N VAL A 340 -24.21 -18.08 29.45
CA VAL A 340 -24.52 -16.89 30.24
C VAL A 340 -25.53 -16.06 29.46
N GLU A 341 -26.74 -15.94 29.99
CA GLU A 341 -27.78 -15.13 29.40
C GLU A 341 -27.51 -13.64 29.61
N ALA A 342 -27.74 -12.86 28.56
CA ALA A 342 -27.31 -11.47 28.54
C ALA A 342 -28.10 -10.53 29.48
N GLY A 343 -29.15 -11.03 30.14
CA GLY A 343 -29.99 -10.29 31.08
C GLY A 343 -29.82 -10.70 32.55
N ASP A 344 -28.96 -11.67 32.85
CA ASP A 344 -28.70 -12.13 34.23
C ASP A 344 -27.38 -11.58 34.78
N ASP A 345 -27.48 -10.40 35.42
CA ASP A 345 -26.33 -9.70 36.02
C ASP A 345 -25.55 -10.56 37.03
N ALA A 346 -26.21 -11.50 37.72
CA ALA A 346 -25.56 -12.38 38.68
C ALA A 346 -24.67 -13.43 37.99
N SER A 347 -25.15 -14.01 36.89
CA SER A 347 -24.39 -14.95 36.06
C SER A 347 -23.23 -14.27 35.33
N VAL A 348 -23.44 -13.06 34.83
CA VAL A 348 -22.38 -12.24 34.21
C VAL A 348 -21.28 -11.90 35.21
N GLN A 349 -21.65 -11.47 36.42
CA GLN A 349 -20.68 -11.16 37.45
C GLN A 349 -19.87 -12.41 37.86
N THR A 350 -20.53 -13.56 37.97
CA THR A 350 -19.89 -14.84 38.30
C THR A 350 -18.87 -15.25 37.22
N MET A 351 -19.24 -15.11 35.94
CA MET A 351 -18.34 -15.34 34.80
C MET A 351 -17.13 -14.39 34.86
N MET A 352 -17.35 -13.08 34.99
CA MET A 352 -16.28 -12.10 35.00
C MET A 352 -15.32 -12.29 36.18
N ASP A 353 -15.85 -12.66 37.35
CA ASP A 353 -15.03 -12.98 38.52
C ASP A 353 -14.20 -14.25 38.31
N ALA A 354 -14.73 -15.26 37.63
CA ALA A 354 -13.99 -16.46 37.27
C ALA A 354 -12.84 -16.14 36.29
N VAL A 355 -13.11 -15.33 35.26
CA VAL A 355 -12.11 -14.86 34.29
C VAL A 355 -11.01 -14.02 34.96
N ARG A 356 -11.40 -13.11 35.87
CA ARG A 356 -10.45 -12.27 36.60
C ARG A 356 -9.58 -13.07 37.57
N ARG A 357 -10.10 -14.14 38.17
CA ARG A 357 -9.31 -15.04 39.04
C ARG A 357 -8.40 -15.98 38.26
N ALA A 358 -8.70 -16.27 36.99
CA ALA A 358 -7.91 -17.19 36.18
C ALA A 358 -6.52 -16.62 35.85
N ASN A 359 -5.50 -17.50 35.88
CA ASN A 359 -4.13 -17.16 35.47
C ASN A 359 -3.97 -17.09 33.96
N ARG A 360 -4.83 -17.79 33.21
CA ARG A 360 -4.86 -17.82 31.74
C ARG A 360 -6.32 -17.78 31.30
N VAL A 361 -6.56 -17.01 30.24
CA VAL A 361 -7.89 -16.83 29.64
C VAL A 361 -7.74 -17.07 28.14
N GLY A 362 -8.67 -17.83 27.57
CA GLY A 362 -8.86 -17.99 26.14
C GLY A 362 -10.13 -17.28 25.71
N VAL A 363 -10.12 -16.68 24.52
CA VAL A 363 -11.27 -15.97 23.95
C VAL A 363 -11.51 -16.52 22.55
N HIS A 364 -12.76 -16.84 22.23
CA HIS A 364 -13.17 -17.27 20.90
C HIS A 364 -14.47 -16.57 20.50
N LEU A 365 -14.62 -16.27 19.21
CA LEU A 365 -15.80 -15.59 18.68
C LEU A 365 -16.58 -16.54 17.78
N ASP A 366 -17.88 -16.64 18.04
CA ASP A 366 -18.81 -17.26 17.11
C ASP A 366 -19.35 -16.18 16.16
N VAL A 367 -19.08 -16.34 14.87
CA VAL A 367 -19.48 -15.40 13.81
C VAL A 367 -20.13 -16.15 12.65
N THR A 368 -21.01 -15.48 11.90
CA THR A 368 -21.55 -16.03 10.64
C THR A 368 -20.45 -16.19 9.58
N GLU A 369 -20.59 -17.15 8.68
CA GLU A 369 -19.71 -17.28 7.50
C GLU A 369 -19.67 -15.98 6.68
N GLY A 370 -18.46 -15.52 6.30
CA GLY A 370 -18.23 -14.26 5.58
C GLY A 370 -16.83 -13.69 5.83
N GLY A 371 -16.43 -12.67 5.07
CA GLY A 371 -15.16 -11.95 5.28
C GLY A 371 -15.19 -11.07 6.54
N VAL A 372 -14.01 -10.58 6.97
CA VAL A 372 -13.82 -9.79 8.21
C VAL A 372 -14.74 -8.56 8.31
N LEU A 373 -15.17 -8.00 7.18
CA LEU A 373 -16.06 -6.84 7.11
C LEU A 373 -17.56 -7.19 7.15
N ASP A 374 -17.92 -8.44 6.81
CA ASP A 374 -19.30 -8.86 6.56
C ASP A 374 -19.83 -9.87 7.60
N ALA A 375 -18.94 -10.49 8.38
CA ALA A 375 -19.30 -11.44 9.43
C ALA A 375 -20.10 -10.76 10.56
N LYS A 376 -21.21 -11.38 10.96
CA LYS A 376 -22.04 -10.97 12.11
C LYS A 376 -21.64 -11.78 13.35
N LEU A 377 -21.49 -11.12 14.49
CA LEU A 377 -21.20 -11.76 15.77
C LEU A 377 -22.46 -12.45 16.29
N ARG A 378 -22.35 -13.75 16.59
CA ARG A 378 -23.39 -14.56 17.23
C ARG A 378 -23.16 -14.67 18.74
N GLY A 379 -21.91 -14.78 19.15
CA GLY A 379 -21.55 -14.84 20.56
C GLY A 379 -20.06 -14.90 20.83
N VAL A 380 -19.71 -14.93 22.11
CA VAL A 380 -18.33 -14.91 22.62
C VAL A 380 -18.15 -16.05 23.61
N ALA A 381 -17.13 -16.89 23.40
CA ALA A 381 -16.71 -17.91 24.35
C ALA A 381 -15.47 -17.45 25.12
N LEU A 382 -15.52 -17.57 26.45
CA LEU A 382 -14.44 -17.28 27.38
C LEU A 382 -14.04 -18.55 28.11
N ALA A 383 -12.82 -19.03 27.89
CA ALA A 383 -12.28 -20.20 28.55
C ALA A 383 -11.31 -19.77 29.65
N THR A 384 -11.45 -20.33 30.84
CA THR A 384 -10.46 -20.17 31.91
C THR A 384 -9.49 -21.35 31.88
N GLY A 385 -8.22 -21.11 32.22
CA GLY A 385 -7.21 -22.18 32.28
C GLY A 385 -7.50 -23.30 33.30
N GLY A 386 -8.56 -23.18 34.10
CA GLY A 386 -9.05 -24.19 35.05
C GLY A 386 -10.07 -25.17 34.47
N GLY A 387 -10.48 -25.01 33.19
CA GLY A 387 -11.42 -25.91 32.51
C GLY A 387 -12.84 -25.37 32.37
N ASP A 388 -13.18 -24.22 32.98
CA ASP A 388 -14.51 -23.62 32.81
C ASP A 388 -14.58 -22.80 31.52
N VAL A 389 -15.64 -22.98 30.74
CA VAL A 389 -15.90 -22.26 29.49
C VAL A 389 -17.28 -21.62 29.55
N PHE A 390 -17.32 -20.30 29.35
CA PHE A 390 -18.53 -19.50 29.37
C PHE A 390 -18.86 -19.03 27.96
N TYR A 391 -20.09 -19.24 27.50
CA TYR A 391 -20.57 -18.73 26.21
C TYR A 391 -21.64 -17.66 26.41
N VAL A 392 -21.44 -16.50 25.79
CA VAL A 392 -22.34 -15.35 25.85
C VAL A 392 -22.93 -15.12 24.46
N GLU A 393 -24.25 -15.18 24.34
CA GLU A 393 -24.96 -14.92 23.08
C GLU A 393 -25.23 -13.42 22.90
N VAL A 394 -25.00 -12.90 21.69
CA VAL A 394 -25.08 -11.46 21.40
C VAL A 394 -25.72 -11.15 20.02
N GLY A 395 -26.98 -11.56 19.82
CA GLY A 395 -27.91 -10.89 18.87
C GLY A 395 -28.69 -11.75 17.84
N GLU A 396 -29.97 -11.37 17.65
CA GLU A 396 -31.08 -11.91 16.81
C GLU A 396 -31.17 -13.43 16.63
N ALA A 397 -32.06 -14.05 17.41
CA ALA A 397 -32.46 -15.45 17.28
C ALA A 397 -32.88 -15.78 15.83
N LEU A 398 -32.27 -16.81 15.25
CA LEU A 398 -32.84 -17.52 14.11
C LEU A 398 -34.15 -18.20 14.56
N PRO A 399 -35.20 -18.25 13.71
CA PRO A 399 -36.44 -18.92 14.09
C PRO A 399 -36.16 -20.41 14.37
N ALA A 400 -36.69 -20.90 15.49
CA ALA A 400 -36.62 -22.31 15.85
C ALA A 400 -37.18 -23.19 14.72
N PRO A 401 -36.64 -24.40 14.50
CA PRO A 401 -37.23 -25.33 13.55
C PRO A 401 -38.63 -25.71 14.07
N SER A 402 -39.68 -25.22 13.40
CA SER A 402 -41.05 -25.65 13.68
C SER A 402 -41.16 -27.14 13.35
N GLU A 403 -41.34 -27.97 14.37
CA GLU A 403 -41.89 -29.31 14.19
C GLU A 403 -43.25 -29.21 13.49
N GLY A 404 -43.43 -30.02 12.46
CA GLY A 404 -44.74 -30.28 11.85
C GLY A 404 -44.96 -29.62 10.49
N ARG A 405 -44.45 -30.26 9.44
CA ARG A 405 -45.24 -30.54 8.23
C ARG A 405 -44.66 -31.76 7.51
N GLU A 406 -45.38 -32.87 7.66
CA GLU A 406 -45.27 -34.03 6.79
C GLU A 406 -45.43 -33.59 5.32
N GLY A 407 -44.57 -34.14 4.47
CA GLY A 407 -44.87 -34.36 3.06
C GLY A 407 -44.41 -33.27 2.08
N ALA A 408 -43.16 -33.37 1.62
CA ALA A 408 -42.81 -33.19 0.20
C ALA A 408 -41.40 -33.76 -0.07
N LYS A 409 -41.25 -34.39 -1.22
CA LYS A 409 -40.17 -35.32 -1.61
C LYS A 409 -38.78 -34.68 -1.69
N ALA A 410 -37.77 -35.43 -1.24
CA ALA A 410 -36.37 -35.17 -1.48
C ALA A 410 -35.99 -35.47 -2.94
N GLU A 411 -35.43 -34.47 -3.64
CA GLU A 411 -34.52 -34.68 -4.77
C GLU A 411 -33.11 -34.30 -4.32
N GLN A 412 -32.15 -35.19 -4.63
CA GLN A 412 -30.74 -35.12 -4.27
C GLN A 412 -30.03 -33.96 -4.97
N VAL A 413 -29.24 -33.18 -4.23
CA VAL A 413 -28.05 -32.50 -4.77
C VAL A 413 -26.91 -32.59 -3.76
N GLY A 414 -25.90 -33.39 -4.13
CA GLY A 414 -24.47 -33.19 -3.93
C GLY A 414 -23.92 -32.84 -2.54
N SER A 415 -23.16 -33.77 -1.96
CA SER A 415 -22.27 -33.55 -0.82
C SER A 415 -21.29 -32.37 -1.03
N PRO A 416 -20.97 -31.59 0.02
CA PRO A 416 -19.88 -30.62 -0.03
C PRO A 416 -18.50 -31.32 -0.11
N PRO A 417 -17.49 -30.69 -0.76
CA PRO A 417 -16.19 -31.31 -0.99
C PRO A 417 -15.38 -31.44 0.29
N SER A 418 -14.69 -32.57 0.41
CA SER A 418 -13.71 -32.86 1.46
C SER A 418 -12.49 -31.94 1.39
N LEU A 419 -11.97 -31.57 2.55
CA LEU A 419 -10.68 -30.89 2.73
C LEU A 419 -9.54 -31.68 2.05
N PRO A 420 -8.60 -31.01 1.35
CA PRO A 420 -7.42 -31.68 0.81
C PRO A 420 -6.47 -32.08 1.94
N GLN A 421 -6.28 -33.39 2.13
CA GLN A 421 -5.19 -33.95 2.92
C GLN A 421 -4.01 -34.35 2.02
N GLY A 422 -2.81 -33.97 2.46
CA GLY A 422 -1.54 -34.58 2.09
C GLY A 422 -0.38 -33.71 2.59
N SER A 423 0.64 -34.16 3.29
CA SER A 423 0.93 -35.41 4.03
C SER A 423 2.20 -35.12 4.85
N LEU A 424 2.26 -35.46 6.14
CA LEU A 424 3.50 -35.72 6.87
C LEU A 424 3.22 -36.77 7.97
N PHE A 425 3.52 -38.02 7.61
CA PHE A 425 3.79 -39.24 8.40
C PHE A 425 2.75 -39.85 9.38
N ASP A 426 2.37 -41.07 8.98
CA ASP A 426 1.98 -42.31 9.69
C ASP A 426 1.49 -42.33 11.16
N GLU A 427 0.35 -43.02 11.29
CA GLU A 427 -0.42 -43.57 12.43
C GLU A 427 0.36 -44.51 13.39
N PRO A 428 -0.21 -45.07 14.52
CA PRO A 428 -1.63 -45.16 14.91
C PRO A 428 -1.97 -44.92 16.41
N ASP A 429 -3.28 -45.05 16.68
CA ASP A 429 -3.97 -45.27 17.96
C ASP A 429 -4.29 -44.05 18.83
N HIS A 430 -5.51 -43.52 18.69
CA HIS A 430 -6.53 -43.60 19.75
C HIS A 430 -7.94 -43.15 19.26
N ALA A 431 -8.94 -43.71 19.92
CA ALA A 431 -10.38 -43.73 19.61
C ALA A 431 -11.05 -42.34 19.48
N PRO A 432 -12.22 -42.24 18.80
CA PRO A 432 -12.93 -40.98 18.58
C PRO A 432 -13.49 -40.39 19.89
N ILE A 433 -13.21 -39.11 20.14
CA ILE A 433 -13.82 -38.31 21.22
C ILE A 433 -15.16 -37.73 20.72
N PRO A 434 -16.22 -37.65 21.54
CA PRO A 434 -17.56 -37.27 21.09
C PRO A 434 -17.64 -35.80 20.66
N SER A 435 -18.33 -35.55 19.55
CA SER A 435 -18.78 -34.22 19.13
C SER A 435 -19.70 -33.60 20.18
N LEU A 436 -19.19 -32.64 20.96
CA LEU A 436 -20.01 -31.77 21.80
C LEU A 436 -20.62 -30.67 20.93
N ALA A 437 -21.88 -30.88 20.51
CA ALA A 437 -22.68 -29.84 19.89
C ALA A 437 -23.15 -28.82 20.96
N PRO A 438 -23.18 -27.52 20.67
CA PRO A 438 -23.69 -26.51 21.59
C PRO A 438 -25.20 -26.68 21.82
N PRO A 439 -25.74 -26.33 23.01
CA PRO A 439 -27.17 -26.38 23.30
C PRO A 439 -27.95 -25.29 22.54
N SER A 440 -29.23 -25.55 22.29
CA SER A 440 -30.15 -24.73 21.47
C SER A 440 -30.46 -23.34 22.07
N PRO A 441 -30.73 -22.32 21.23
CA PRO A 441 -30.93 -20.93 21.68
C PRO A 441 -32.24 -20.71 22.44
N SER A 442 -32.19 -19.85 23.45
CA SER A 442 -33.34 -19.33 24.22
C SER A 442 -33.76 -17.95 23.71
N GLU A 443 -35.07 -17.73 23.51
CA GLU A 443 -35.62 -16.46 23.02
C GLU A 443 -35.58 -15.36 24.10
N GLY A 444 -34.75 -14.32 23.93
CA GLY A 444 -34.68 -13.17 24.85
C GLY A 444 -33.97 -11.94 24.27
N GLU A 445 -34.50 -10.75 24.56
CA GLU A 445 -34.31 -9.47 23.86
C GLU A 445 -32.91 -8.81 23.90
N GLY A 446 -32.53 -8.16 22.78
CA GLY A 446 -31.21 -7.61 22.46
C GLY A 446 -30.71 -6.36 23.21
N ALA A 447 -31.23 -6.02 24.40
CA ALA A 447 -30.71 -4.88 25.19
C ALA A 447 -29.53 -5.27 26.12
N GLY A 448 -29.54 -6.50 26.66
CA GLY A 448 -28.50 -6.98 27.60
C GLY A 448 -27.15 -7.30 26.93
N GLY A 449 -27.17 -7.77 25.69
CA GLY A 449 -25.97 -8.23 24.97
C GLY A 449 -24.90 -7.15 24.80
N ARG A 450 -25.31 -5.90 24.55
CA ARG A 450 -24.38 -4.77 24.38
C ARG A 450 -23.69 -4.37 25.68
N ALA A 451 -24.40 -4.39 26.80
CA ALA A 451 -23.84 -4.06 28.11
C ALA A 451 -22.78 -5.10 28.55
N ILE A 452 -23.02 -6.37 28.23
CA ILE A 452 -22.09 -7.45 28.58
C ILE A 452 -20.87 -7.45 27.68
N LEU A 453 -21.03 -7.24 26.37
CA LEU A 453 -19.88 -7.08 25.48
C LEU A 453 -18.96 -5.95 25.92
N LYS A 454 -19.53 -4.81 26.32
CA LYS A 454 -18.76 -3.70 26.88
C LYS A 454 -17.99 -4.13 28.14
N THR A 455 -18.66 -4.83 29.06
CA THR A 455 -18.04 -5.34 30.30
C THR A 455 -16.90 -6.33 30.03
N ILE A 456 -17.05 -7.19 29.02
CA ILE A 456 -16.02 -8.16 28.58
C ILE A 456 -14.82 -7.42 27.97
N HIS A 457 -15.06 -6.42 27.12
CA HIS A 457 -14.00 -5.67 26.44
C HIS A 457 -13.19 -4.76 27.35
N GLU A 458 -13.84 -4.14 28.34
CA GLU A 458 -13.18 -3.27 29.30
C GLU A 458 -12.29 -4.05 30.29
N ASP A 459 -12.39 -5.38 30.35
CA ASP A 459 -11.54 -6.19 31.21
C ASP A 459 -10.08 -6.26 30.68
N PRO A 460 -9.09 -5.82 31.46
CA PRO A 460 -7.70 -5.72 30.99
C PRO A 460 -7.07 -7.06 30.60
N LYS A 461 -7.50 -8.18 31.21
CA LYS A 461 -6.96 -9.50 30.88
C LYS A 461 -7.47 -9.99 29.53
N ILE A 462 -8.75 -9.76 29.24
CA ILE A 462 -9.37 -10.10 27.96
C ILE A 462 -8.79 -9.22 26.86
N ARG A 463 -8.69 -7.90 27.10
CA ARG A 463 -8.09 -6.94 26.15
C ARG A 463 -6.67 -7.32 25.77
N LYS A 464 -5.85 -7.77 26.73
CA LYS A 464 -4.48 -8.24 26.47
C LYS A 464 -4.43 -9.50 25.59
N VAL A 465 -5.31 -10.48 25.83
CA VAL A 465 -5.36 -11.71 25.02
C VAL A 465 -5.76 -11.39 23.58
N CYS A 466 -6.72 -10.49 23.38
CA CYS A 466 -7.17 -10.07 22.05
C CYS A 466 -6.14 -9.21 21.31
N HIS A 467 -5.31 -8.47 22.03
CA HIS A 467 -4.22 -7.68 21.48
C HIS A 467 -3.00 -8.54 21.10
N ASP A 468 -2.66 -9.54 21.93
CA ASP A 468 -1.50 -10.41 21.72
C ASP A 468 -1.74 -11.47 20.64
N GLN A 469 -3.00 -11.84 20.37
CA GLN A 469 -3.37 -12.71 19.25
C GLN A 469 -3.74 -11.86 18.03
N LYS A 470 -2.75 -11.48 17.21
CA LYS A 470 -2.91 -10.84 15.88
C LYS A 470 -3.60 -11.78 14.86
N THR A 471 -4.74 -12.37 15.19
CA THR A 471 -5.59 -13.16 14.29
C THR A 471 -6.81 -12.33 13.87
N ASP A 472 -7.39 -12.63 12.70
CA ASP A 472 -8.56 -11.93 12.15
C ASP A 472 -9.74 -11.83 13.15
N ALA A 473 -9.83 -12.79 14.08
CA ALA A 473 -10.81 -12.80 15.17
C ALA A 473 -10.56 -11.72 16.24
N GLY A 474 -9.31 -11.38 16.59
CA GLY A 474 -8.99 -10.31 17.55
C GLY A 474 -9.30 -8.92 17.02
N ILE A 475 -9.15 -8.74 15.70
CA ILE A 475 -9.49 -7.52 14.96
C ILE A 475 -11.01 -7.34 14.89
N LEU A 476 -11.76 -8.41 14.62
CA LEU A 476 -13.22 -8.43 14.64
C LEU A 476 -13.79 -8.07 16.02
N LEU A 477 -13.16 -8.53 17.11
CA LEU A 477 -13.63 -8.23 18.47
C LEU A 477 -13.54 -6.75 18.82
N CYS A 478 -12.40 -6.12 18.52
CA CYS A 478 -12.19 -4.71 18.82
C CYS A 478 -13.10 -3.83 17.96
N HIS A 479 -13.31 -4.21 16.69
CA HIS A 479 -14.17 -3.45 15.79
C HIS A 479 -15.67 -3.57 16.14
N ARG A 480 -16.14 -4.73 16.61
CA ARG A 480 -17.57 -4.95 16.90
C ARG A 480 -18.01 -4.58 18.31
N ILE A 481 -17.12 -4.64 19.31
CA ILE A 481 -17.46 -4.13 20.66
C ILE A 481 -17.42 -2.59 20.72
N ALA A 482 -16.69 -1.95 19.80
CA ALA A 482 -16.67 -0.49 19.64
C ALA A 482 -17.91 0.08 18.92
N LEU A 483 -18.64 -0.73 18.14
CA LEU A 483 -19.93 -0.37 17.52
C LEU A 483 -21.10 -0.56 18.49
#